data_AF-A0AAV6K2Y5-F1
#
_entry.id   AF-A0AAV6K2Y5-F1
#
_cell.length_a   1.000
_cell.length_b   1.000
_cell.length_c   1.000
_cell.angle_alpha   90.00
_cell.angle_beta   90.00
_cell.angle_gamma   90.00
#
_symmetry.space_group_name_H-M   'P 1'
#
loop_
_entity.id
_entity.type
_entity.pdbx_description
1 polymer ?
#
loop_
_entity_poly.entity_id
_entity_poly.type
_entity_poly.pdbx_seq_one_letter_code
_entity_poly.pdbx_strand_id
1 'polypeptide(L)'
;MKLVRFLMKLNNETVSIELKNGTSVHGTITGVDNSMNTHLKTVKLAVKGKNPITLDHLSVRGNNIRYYILPDSLNLETLLVEETPRGSLWDVVGDEDVAAVGVDVGVNSVVLVLFSKAPD
;
A
#
# COMPACT_ATOMS: atom_id res chain seq x y z
N MET A 1 5.42 2.80 -7.42
CA MET A 1 4.62 4.05 -7.46
C MET A 1 4.09 4.33 -6.05
N LYS A 2 4.48 5.44 -5.42
CA LYS A 2 4.12 5.75 -4.02
C LYS A 2 2.63 6.03 -3.82
N LEU A 3 1.99 6.69 -4.79
CA LEU A 3 0.58 7.10 -4.70
C LEU A 3 -0.42 5.95 -4.75
N VAL A 4 -0.17 4.93 -5.59
CA VAL A 4 -1.08 3.77 -5.69
C VAL A 4 -1.14 3.02 -4.37
N ARG A 5 0.00 2.90 -3.66
CA ARG A 5 0.04 2.29 -2.33
C ARG A 5 -0.80 3.04 -1.30
N PHE A 6 -0.87 4.38 -1.39
CA PHE A 6 -1.78 5.17 -0.57
C PHE A 6 -3.24 4.81 -0.87
N LEU A 7 -3.64 4.75 -2.15
CA LEU A 7 -5.01 4.41 -2.53
C LEU A 7 -5.42 3.00 -2.08
N MET A 8 -4.47 2.06 -2.06
CA MET A 8 -4.69 0.70 -1.53
C MET A 8 -5.04 0.68 -0.03
N LYS A 9 -4.67 1.71 0.74
CA LYS A 9 -4.99 1.82 2.16
C LYS A 9 -6.41 2.35 2.44
N LEU A 10 -7.12 2.86 1.43
CA LEU A 10 -8.47 3.44 1.57
C LEU A 10 -9.58 2.39 1.74
N ASN A 11 -9.26 1.19 2.21
CA ASN A 11 -10.25 0.14 2.41
C ASN A 11 -11.27 0.55 3.48
N ASN A 12 -12.55 0.36 3.19
CA ASN A 12 -13.70 0.81 3.97
C ASN A 12 -13.89 2.34 4.06
N GLU A 13 -13.13 3.12 3.30
CA GLU A 13 -13.40 4.56 3.17
C GLU A 13 -14.51 4.82 2.15
N THR A 14 -15.41 5.75 2.48
CA THR A 14 -16.48 6.18 1.56
C THR A 14 -16.01 7.38 0.77
N VAL A 15 -15.89 7.21 -0.54
CA VAL A 15 -15.32 8.22 -1.44
C VAL A 15 -16.33 8.61 -2.51
N SER A 16 -16.05 9.74 -3.16
CA SER A 16 -16.65 10.04 -4.47
C SER A 16 -15.58 9.99 -5.55
N ILE A 17 -15.88 9.39 -6.70
CA ILE A 17 -14.95 9.22 -7.81
C ILE A 17 -15.58 9.83 -9.05
N GLU A 18 -14.87 10.75 -9.69
CA GLU A 18 -15.27 11.22 -11.03
C GLU A 18 -14.50 10.43 -12.09
N LEU A 19 -15.24 9.90 -13.07
CA LEU A 19 -14.67 9.23 -14.23
C LEU A 19 -14.41 10.25 -15.35
N LYS A 20 -13.48 9.91 -16.26
CA LYS A 20 -13.12 10.77 -17.42
C LYS A 20 -14.31 11.14 -18.32
N ASN A 21 -15.37 10.33 -18.33
CA ASN A 21 -16.59 10.59 -19.09
C ASN A 21 -17.62 11.47 -18.36
N GLY A 22 -17.29 11.98 -17.17
CA GLY A 22 -18.18 12.81 -16.34
C GLY A 22 -19.21 12.02 -15.53
N THR A 23 -19.07 10.68 -15.45
CA THR A 23 -19.85 9.87 -14.51
C THR A 23 -19.30 10.06 -13.10
N SER A 24 -20.18 10.29 -12.13
CA SER A 24 -19.84 10.34 -10.71
C SER A 24 -20.24 9.04 -10.01
N VAL A 25 -19.35 8.48 -9.21
CA VAL A 25 -19.54 7.28 -8.43
C VAL A 25 -19.36 7.65 -6.96
N HIS A 26 -20.36 7.42 -6.13
CA HIS A 26 -20.23 7.55 -4.68
C HIS A 26 -20.38 6.18 -4.04
N GLY A 27 -19.47 5.77 -3.16
CA GLY A 27 -19.55 4.46 -2.50
C GLY A 27 -18.39 4.16 -1.59
N THR A 28 -18.45 3.01 -0.92
CA THR A 28 -17.42 2.57 0.03
C THR A 28 -16.43 1.64 -0.65
N ILE A 29 -15.14 1.96 -0.60
CA ILE A 29 -14.07 1.15 -1.19
C ILE A 29 -13.98 -0.18 -0.44
N THR A 30 -13.94 -1.29 -1.17
CA THR A 30 -13.60 -2.62 -0.64
C THR A 30 -12.18 -3.05 -1.00
N GLY A 31 -11.57 -2.40 -1.98
CA GLY A 31 -10.18 -2.61 -2.35
C GLY A 31 -9.76 -1.79 -3.57
N VAL A 32 -8.48 -1.47 -3.64
CA VAL A 32 -7.83 -0.86 -4.81
C VAL A 32 -6.62 -1.72 -5.17
N ASP A 33 -6.41 -1.97 -6.46
CA ASP A 33 -5.26 -2.74 -6.94
C ASP A 33 -4.12 -1.85 -7.47
N ASN A 34 -3.02 -2.48 -7.90
CA ASN A 34 -1.85 -1.77 -8.40
C ASN A 34 -2.09 -1.02 -9.73
N SER A 35 -3.18 -1.32 -10.43
CA SER A 35 -3.63 -0.63 -11.65
C SER A 35 -4.68 0.45 -11.36
N MET A 36 -4.92 0.76 -10.08
CA MET A 36 -5.98 1.64 -9.59
C MET A 36 -7.40 1.16 -9.92
N ASN A 37 -7.60 -0.12 -10.25
CA ASN A 37 -8.95 -0.64 -10.31
C ASN A 37 -9.54 -0.59 -8.90
N THR A 38 -10.71 0.02 -8.78
CA THR A 38 -11.34 0.31 -7.49
C THR A 38 -12.64 -0.46 -7.40
N HIS A 39 -12.73 -1.29 -6.37
CA HIS A 39 -13.91 -2.06 -6.04
C HIS A 39 -14.68 -1.33 -4.95
N LEU A 40 -15.98 -1.15 -5.15
CA LEU A 40 -16.85 -0.42 -4.25
C LEU A 40 -18.08 -1.27 -3.89
N LYS A 41 -18.62 -1.00 -2.70
CA LYS A 41 -19.93 -1.46 -2.23
C LYS A 41 -20.82 -0.27 -1.88
N THR A 42 -22.14 -0.50 -1.81
CA THR A 42 -23.14 0.51 -1.44
C THR A 42 -23.00 1.77 -2.32
N VAL A 43 -23.16 1.56 -3.62
CA VAL A 43 -22.76 2.53 -4.65
C VAL A 43 -23.98 3.31 -5.14
N LYS A 44 -23.83 4.64 -5.23
CA LYS A 44 -24.70 5.53 -5.98
C LYS A 44 -23.96 6.02 -7.22
N LEU A 45 -24.41 5.60 -8.39
CA LEU A 45 -23.83 5.93 -9.68
C LEU A 45 -24.68 7.01 -10.37
N ALA A 46 -24.08 8.14 -10.70
CA ALA A 46 -24.71 9.23 -11.45
C ALA A 46 -24.01 9.40 -12.81
N VAL A 47 -24.60 8.81 -13.85
CA VAL A 47 -24.12 8.99 -15.23
C VAL A 47 -24.58 10.35 -15.74
N LYS A 48 -23.69 11.08 -16.42
CA LYS A 48 -24.01 12.40 -16.98
C LYS A 48 -25.28 12.35 -17.84
N GLY A 49 -26.25 13.19 -17.50
CA GLY A 49 -27.53 13.28 -18.22
C GLY A 49 -28.52 12.14 -17.94
N LYS A 50 -28.27 11.31 -16.94
CA LYS A 50 -29.18 10.23 -16.51
C LYS A 50 -29.51 10.35 -15.02
N ASN A 51 -30.62 9.74 -14.62
CA ASN A 51 -30.96 9.63 -13.21
C ASN A 51 -29.96 8.74 -12.46
N PRO A 52 -29.60 9.08 -11.21
CA PRO A 52 -28.74 8.24 -10.39
C PRO A 52 -29.34 6.85 -10.17
N ILE A 53 -28.49 5.83 -10.18
CA ILE A 53 -28.85 4.44 -9.87
C ILE A 53 -28.06 3.95 -8.66
N THR A 54 -28.69 3.12 -7.84
CA THR A 54 -28.04 2.45 -6.71
C THR A 54 -27.62 1.04 -7.11
N LEU A 55 -26.43 0.62 -6.68
CA LEU A 55 -25.86 -0.69 -6.94
C LEU A 55 -25.24 -1.24 -5.65
N ASP A 56 -25.35 -2.54 -5.41
CA ASP A 56 -24.72 -3.15 -4.24
C ASP A 56 -23.20 -3.20 -4.38
N HIS A 57 -22.72 -3.48 -5.59
CA HIS A 57 -21.29 -3.57 -5.92
C HIS A 57 -20.99 -2.92 -7.28
N LEU A 58 -19.82 -2.29 -7.39
CA LEU A 58 -19.29 -1.77 -8.66
C LEU A 58 -17.77 -1.93 -8.68
N SER A 59 -17.21 -2.28 -9.83
CA SER A 59 -15.78 -2.18 -10.07
C SER A 59 -15.50 -1.16 -11.17
N VAL A 60 -14.61 -0.22 -10.88
CA VAL A 60 -14.19 0.83 -11.79
C VAL A 60 -12.76 0.55 -12.24
N ARG A 61 -12.54 0.51 -13.55
CA ARG A 61 -11.19 0.36 -14.11
C ARG A 61 -10.37 1.63 -13.87
N GLY A 62 -9.16 1.49 -13.33
CA GLY A 62 -8.35 2.63 -12.88
C GLY A 62 -8.01 3.67 -13.95
N ASN A 63 -7.81 3.24 -15.20
CA ASN A 63 -7.56 4.17 -16.31
C ASN A 63 -8.76 5.11 -16.61
N ASN A 64 -9.98 4.75 -16.22
CA ASN A 64 -11.15 5.61 -16.44
C ASN A 64 -11.35 6.63 -15.32
N ILE A 65 -10.60 6.53 -14.22
CA ILE A 65 -10.69 7.44 -13.07
C ILE A 65 -10.02 8.75 -13.43
N ARG A 66 -10.70 9.87 -13.13
CA ARG A 66 -10.16 11.22 -13.25
C ARG A 66 -9.54 11.66 -11.93
N TYR A 67 -10.29 11.53 -10.82
CA TYR A 67 -9.82 11.83 -9.47
C TYR A 67 -10.73 11.19 -8.41
N TYR A 68 -10.20 11.09 -7.18
CA TYR A 68 -10.94 10.72 -5.97
C TYR A 68 -11.22 11.97 -5.15
N ILE A 69 -12.39 12.04 -4.54
CA ILE A 69 -12.76 12.95 -3.46
C ILE A 69 -12.73 12.13 -2.18
N LEU A 70 -11.76 12.44 -1.32
CA LEU A 70 -11.53 11.76 -0.05
C LEU A 70 -12.42 12.37 1.05
N PRO A 71 -12.75 11.62 2.11
CA PRO A 71 -13.41 12.17 3.29
C PRO A 71 -12.55 13.26 3.95
N ASP A 72 -13.20 14.32 4.43
CA ASP A 72 -12.50 15.40 5.17
C ASP A 72 -11.88 14.90 6.48
N SER A 73 -12.43 13.82 7.06
CA SER A 73 -11.95 13.20 8.28
C SER A 73 -10.75 12.25 8.08
N LEU A 74 -10.31 12.05 6.84
CA LEU A 74 -9.23 11.11 6.53
C LEU A 74 -7.90 11.66 7.03
N ASN A 75 -7.24 10.94 7.94
CA ASN A 75 -5.92 11.33 8.42
C ASN A 75 -4.84 10.99 7.37
N LEU A 76 -4.46 11.98 6.56
CA LEU A 76 -3.50 11.81 5.48
C LEU A 76 -2.09 11.52 5.99
N GLU A 77 -1.69 12.08 7.14
CA GLU A 77 -0.32 11.94 7.65
C GLU A 77 0.01 10.48 7.92
N THR A 78 -0.89 9.74 8.58
CA THR A 78 -0.69 8.32 8.89
C THR A 78 -0.66 7.45 7.65
N LEU A 79 -1.47 7.78 6.63
CA LEU A 79 -1.58 7.01 5.40
C LEU A 79 -0.42 7.26 4.44
N LEU A 80 0.21 8.43 4.50
CA LEU A 80 1.35 8.80 3.66
C LEU A 80 2.69 8.27 4.18
N VAL A 81 2.77 7.82 5.43
CA VAL A 81 3.97 7.15 5.94
C VAL A 81 4.14 5.81 5.21
N GLU A 82 5.30 5.67 4.54
CA GLU A 82 5.73 4.40 3.98
C GLU A 82 6.14 3.50 5.15
N GLU A 83 5.52 2.33 5.29
CA GLU A 83 6.18 1.26 6.03
C GLU A 83 7.47 0.96 5.27
N THR A 84 8.61 1.34 5.84
CA THR A 84 9.90 0.78 5.43
C THR A 84 9.69 -0.72 5.40
N PRO A 85 9.92 -1.40 4.26
CA PRO A 85 9.82 -2.84 4.25
C PRO A 85 10.71 -3.32 5.39
N ARG A 86 10.22 -4.25 6.21
CA ARG A 86 11.10 -5.19 6.90
C ARG A 86 11.83 -5.98 5.81
N GLY A 87 12.77 -5.33 5.12
CA GLY A 87 13.84 -5.97 4.40
C GLY A 87 14.83 -6.39 5.48
N SER A 88 15.33 -7.60 5.51
CA SER A 88 15.34 -8.65 4.51
C SER A 88 16.12 -9.77 5.19
N LEU A 89 15.65 -11.02 5.20
CA LEU A 89 16.40 -12.30 5.15
C LEU A 89 17.92 -12.38 5.50
N TRP A 90 18.47 -11.55 6.40
CA TRP A 90 19.72 -11.78 7.11
C TRP A 90 19.47 -12.40 8.49
N ASP A 91 18.20 -12.53 8.88
CA ASP A 91 17.80 -13.26 10.08
C ASP A 91 17.77 -14.79 9.89
N VAL A 92 18.01 -15.32 8.68
CA VAL A 92 18.14 -16.78 8.43
C VAL A 92 19.09 -17.05 7.25
N VAL A 93 20.40 -16.89 7.46
CA VAL A 93 21.40 -17.64 6.67
C VAL A 93 22.15 -18.54 7.63
N GLY A 94 21.57 -19.71 7.87
CA GLY A 94 22.30 -20.89 8.30
C GLY A 94 22.82 -21.64 7.08
N ASP A 95 23.76 -21.03 6.36
CA ASP A 95 24.66 -21.70 5.42
C ASP A 95 26.06 -21.18 5.72
N GLU A 96 26.99 -22.10 5.99
CA GLU A 96 28.14 -21.93 6.89
C GLU A 96 29.28 -20.99 6.42
N ASP A 97 29.12 -20.16 5.37
CA ASP A 97 30.30 -19.65 4.64
C ASP A 97 30.39 -18.16 4.28
N VAL A 98 29.62 -17.22 4.86
CA VAL A 98 29.87 -15.78 4.60
C VAL A 98 29.83 -14.88 5.84
N ALA A 99 30.95 -14.20 6.04
CA ALA A 99 31.26 -13.27 7.12
C ALA A 99 30.44 -11.96 7.07
N ALA A 100 29.94 -11.53 8.23
CA ALA A 100 29.50 -10.16 8.47
C ALA A 100 30.20 -9.58 9.71
N VAL A 101 30.84 -8.42 9.53
CA VAL A 101 31.48 -7.61 10.57
C VAL A 101 30.49 -6.54 11.01
N GLY A 102 30.17 -6.48 12.30
CA GLY A 102 29.40 -5.41 12.91
C GLY A 102 30.09 -4.90 14.17
N VAL A 103 30.35 -3.60 14.22
CA VAL A 103 30.80 -2.89 15.42
C VAL A 103 29.55 -2.37 16.12
N ASP A 104 29.27 -2.83 17.34
CA ASP A 104 28.27 -2.22 18.21
C ASP A 104 28.95 -1.24 19.17
N VAL A 105 28.45 -0.01 19.21
CA VAL A 105 28.97 1.08 20.05
C VAL A 105 28.13 1.09 21.32
N GLY A 106 28.30 0.05 22.13
CA GLY A 106 27.60 -0.11 23.39
C GLY A 106 28.25 -1.19 24.24
N VAL A 107 28.77 -0.80 25.39
CA VAL A 107 29.38 -1.63 26.45
C VAL A 107 30.77 -2.27 26.19
N ASN A 108 31.65 -1.94 27.13
CA ASN A 108 33.10 -2.04 27.13
C ASN A 108 33.62 -3.45 27.45
N SER A 109 33.62 -4.38 26.48
CA SER A 109 34.42 -5.62 26.52
C SER A 109 34.57 -6.23 25.12
N VAL A 110 35.76 -6.13 24.54
CA VAL A 110 36.11 -6.73 23.24
C VAL A 110 36.41 -8.20 23.44
N VAL A 111 35.63 -9.08 22.80
CA VAL A 111 36.03 -10.48 22.61
C VAL A 111 35.99 -10.77 21.12
N LEU A 112 37.18 -10.68 20.50
CA LEU A 112 37.42 -11.07 19.11
C LEU A 112 37.90 -12.53 19.13
N VAL A 113 37.09 -13.47 18.64
CA VAL A 113 37.54 -14.85 18.45
C VAL A 113 37.49 -15.16 16.96
N LEU A 114 38.67 -15.23 16.34
CA LEU A 114 38.87 -15.73 14.98
C LEU A 114 39.31 -17.18 15.09
N PHE A 115 38.55 -18.11 14.52
CA PHE A 115 39.10 -19.42 14.15
C PHE A 115 38.99 -19.58 12.63
N SER A 116 40.15 -19.60 11.99
CA SER A 116 40.32 -20.01 10.59
C SER A 116 40.25 -21.54 10.55
N LYS A 117 39.32 -22.10 9.79
CA LYS A 117 39.36 -23.52 9.46
C LYS A 117 40.38 -23.73 8.34
N ALA A 118 41.39 -24.55 8.60
CA ALA A 118 42.35 -24.99 7.59
C ALA A 118 41.65 -25.85 6.52
N PRO A 119 42.12 -25.83 5.26
CA PRO A 119 41.49 -26.56 4.16
C PRO A 119 41.92 -28.03 4.18
N ASP A 120 40.99 -28.92 3.83
CA ASP A 120 41.32 -30.27 3.31
C ASP A 120 41.26 -30.25 1.77
#